data_AF-A0A8X6H7D0-F1
#
_entry.id   AF-A0A8X6H7D0-F1
#
_cell.length_a   1.000
_cell.length_b   1.000
_cell.length_c   1.000
_cell.angle_alpha   90.00
_cell.angle_beta   90.00
_cell.angle_gamma   90.00
#
_symmetry.space_group_name_H-M   'P 1'
#
loop_
_entity.id
_entity.type
_entity.pdbx_description
1 polymer ?
#
loop_
_entity_poly.entity_id
_entity_poly.type
_entity_poly.pdbx_seq_one_letter_code
_entity_poly.pdbx_strand_id
1 'polypeptide(L)'
;MSLADGHKSEVEVYTTSVVIRLEERVIRTQLIILPYAKGNRTLLGMDFLQKAGIVLNLKHRNWFFSDSPHRTYDFVKEAIIQEVQSRPNLEENTCLLRDDE
;
A
#
# COMPACT_ATOMS: atom_id res chain seq x y z
N MET A 1 4.14 2.98 -19.05
CA MET A 1 3.51 2.16 -17.99
C MET A 1 2.00 2.37 -18.07
N SER A 2 1.17 1.33 -17.91
CA SER A 2 -0.28 1.50 -17.78
C SER A 2 -0.60 1.43 -16.30
N LEU A 3 -1.20 2.47 -15.74
CA LEU A 3 -1.68 2.44 -14.35
C LEU A 3 -3.05 1.74 -14.31
N ALA A 4 -3.54 1.47 -13.09
CA ALA A 4 -4.76 0.71 -12.85
C ALA A 4 -6.03 1.35 -13.44
N ASP A 5 -5.99 2.65 -13.79
CA ASP A 5 -7.07 3.40 -14.43
C ASP A 5 -7.19 3.14 -15.95
N GLY A 6 -6.30 2.31 -16.52
CA GLY A 6 -6.28 2.02 -17.95
C GLY A 6 -5.82 3.18 -18.83
N HIS A 7 -5.55 4.34 -18.25
CA HIS A 7 -5.03 5.49 -18.97
C HIS A 7 -3.53 5.32 -19.22
N LYS A 8 -3.10 5.62 -20.43
CA LYS A 8 -1.69 5.58 -20.81
C LYS A 8 -1.20 7.01 -20.96
N SER A 9 -0.37 7.43 -20.03
CA SER A 9 0.39 8.67 -20.14
C SER A 9 1.88 8.37 -20.02
N GLU A 10 2.67 9.15 -20.74
CA GLU A 10 4.11 9.19 -20.56
C GLU A 10 4.41 10.24 -19.49
N VAL A 11 5.05 9.81 -18.41
CA VAL A 11 5.34 10.64 -17.24
C VAL A 11 6.77 10.32 -16.79
N GLU A 12 7.55 11.36 -16.52
CA GLU A 12 8.85 11.21 -15.86
C GLU A 12 8.64 10.83 -14.40
N VAL A 13 9.29 9.75 -13.97
CA VAL A 13 9.17 9.19 -12.63
C VAL A 13 10.54 9.00 -12.01
N TYR A 14 10.61 9.09 -10.69
CA TYR A 14 11.79 8.65 -9.95
C TYR A 14 11.59 7.24 -9.43
N THR A 15 12.68 6.49 -9.26
CA THR A 15 12.63 5.20 -8.59
C THR A 15 13.61 5.17 -7.44
N THR A 16 13.23 4.49 -6.35
CA THR A 16 14.10 4.33 -5.19
C THR A 16 13.89 2.97 -4.56
N SER A 17 14.94 2.44 -3.93
CA SER A 17 14.85 1.23 -3.11
C SER A 17 14.56 1.63 -1.67
N VAL A 18 13.46 1.14 -1.13
CA VAL A 18 13.05 1.38 0.26
C VAL A 18 12.97 0.07 1.02
N VAL A 19 13.12 0.17 2.34
CA VAL A 19 12.89 -0.93 3.27
C VAL A 19 11.57 -0.63 3.98
N ILE A 20 10.56 -1.46 3.74
CA ILE A 20 9.25 -1.35 4.37
C ILE A 20 9.18 -2.36 5.50
N ARG A 21 8.92 -1.89 6.72
CA ARG A 21 8.59 -2.75 7.84
C ARG A 21 7.08 -2.95 7.87
N LEU A 22 6.64 -4.19 7.75
CA LEU A 22 5.24 -4.58 7.82
C LEU A 22 5.10 -5.60 8.95
N GLU A 23 4.55 -5.15 10.09
CA GLU A 23 4.47 -5.97 11.31
C GLU A 23 5.85 -6.51 11.71
N GLU A 24 6.02 -7.83 11.66
CA GLU A 24 7.25 -8.56 11.98
C GLU A 24 8.17 -8.77 10.76
N ARG A 25 7.77 -8.30 9.58
CA ARG A 25 8.54 -8.47 8.33
C ARG A 25 9.24 -7.19 7.92
N VAL A 26 10.41 -7.37 7.32
CA VAL A 26 11.18 -6.31 6.67
C VAL A 26 11.30 -6.65 5.19
N ILE A 27 10.68 -5.85 4.34
CA ILE A 27 10.57 -6.09 2.90
C ILE A 27 11.31 -4.95 2.17
N ARG A 28 12.39 -5.29 1.48
CA ARG A 28 13.05 -4.35 0.59
C ARG A 28 12.32 -4.33 -0.75
N THR A 29 11.81 -3.18 -1.18
CA THR A 29 11.10 -3.04 -2.46
C THR A 29 11.53 -1.78 -3.20
N GLN A 30 11.32 -1.77 -4.52
CA GLN A 30 11.46 -0.55 -5.31
C GLN A 30 10.12 0.17 -5.31
N LEU A 31 10.13 1.48 -5.10
CA LEU A 31 8.97 2.35 -5.29
C LEU A 31 9.19 3.29 -6.46
N ILE A 32 8.08 3.62 -7.11
CA ILE A 32 8.00 4.65 -8.13
C ILE A 32 7.43 5.90 -7.47
N ILE A 33 8.14 7.01 -7.58
CA ILE A 33 7.71 8.31 -7.08
C ILE A 33 7.19 9.11 -8.26
N LEU A 34 5.92 9.50 -8.17
CA LEU A 34 5.25 10.38 -9.12
C LEU A 34 5.34 11.82 -8.59
N PRO A 35 6.29 12.65 -9.08
CA PRO A 35 6.57 13.96 -8.49
C PRO A 35 5.39 14.94 -8.55
N TYR A 36 4.45 14.72 -9.48
CA TYR A 36 3.29 15.58 -9.71
C TYR A 36 1.96 14.93 -9.30
N ALA A 37 1.99 13.78 -8.62
CA ALA A 37 0.76 13.13 -8.17
C ALA A 37 0.02 13.99 -7.15
N LYS A 38 -1.30 14.13 -7.34
CA LYS A 38 -2.17 14.80 -6.38
C LYS A 38 -2.58 13.81 -5.30
N GLY A 39 -2.07 14.02 -4.08
CA GLY A 39 -2.30 13.14 -2.93
C GLY A 39 -1.13 12.18 -2.71
N ASN A 40 -0.46 12.31 -1.56
CA ASN A 40 0.76 11.57 -1.23
C ASN A 40 0.49 10.15 -0.70
N ARG A 41 -0.50 9.45 -1.25
CA ARG A 41 -0.80 8.08 -0.84
C ARG A 41 0.10 7.09 -1.58
N THR A 42 0.78 6.24 -0.81
CA THR A 42 1.60 5.17 -1.39
C THR A 42 0.69 4.00 -1.78
N LEU A 43 0.82 3.55 -3.03
CA LEU A 43 0.11 2.38 -3.54
C LEU A 43 1.05 1.19 -3.53
N LEU A 44 0.57 0.05 -3.03
CA LEU A 44 1.29 -1.22 -3.04
C LEU A 44 0.73 -2.11 -4.14
N GLY A 45 1.57 -2.41 -5.13
CA GLY A 45 1.19 -3.26 -6.25
C GLY A 45 1.20 -4.75 -5.90
N MET A 46 0.78 -5.56 -6.86
CA MET A 46 0.81 -7.02 -6.74
C MET A 46 2.21 -7.56 -6.50
N ASP A 47 3.24 -6.91 -7.05
CA ASP A 47 4.65 -7.24 -6.86
C ASP A 47 5.06 -7.18 -5.38
N PHE A 48 4.63 -6.12 -4.68
CA PHE A 48 4.83 -6.01 -3.24
C PHE A 48 4.05 -7.08 -2.47
N LEU A 49 2.76 -7.26 -2.79
CA LEU A 49 1.91 -8.24 -2.09
C LEU A 49 2.46 -9.66 -2.22
N GLN A 50 2.94 -10.04 -3.41
CA GLN A 50 3.58 -11.33 -3.67
C GLN A 50 4.87 -11.48 -2.86
N LYS A 51 5.74 -10.45 -2.87
CA LYS A 51 7.01 -10.48 -2.14
C LYS A 51 6.82 -10.57 -0.62
N ALA A 52 5.77 -9.91 -0.11
CA ALA A 52 5.41 -9.93 1.30
C ALA A 52 4.75 -11.26 1.72
N GLY A 53 4.20 -12.01 0.76
CA GLY A 53 3.38 -13.20 1.02
C GLY A 53 2.02 -12.85 1.61
N ILE A 54 1.42 -11.72 1.19
CA ILE A 54 0.14 -11.25 1.70
C ILE A 54 -1.01 -11.94 0.95
N VAL A 55 -1.99 -12.41 1.72
CA VAL A 55 -3.28 -12.89 1.20
C VAL A 55 -4.38 -11.94 1.68
N LEU A 56 -5.15 -11.42 0.73
CA LEU A 56 -6.29 -10.55 1.01
C LEU A 56 -7.57 -11.38 1.07
N ASN A 57 -8.33 -11.23 2.16
CA ASN A 57 -9.63 -11.83 2.35
C ASN A 57 -10.70 -10.74 2.37
N LEU A 58 -11.18 -10.40 1.18
CA LEU A 58 -12.12 -9.31 0.96
C LEU A 58 -13.47 -9.56 1.64
N LYS A 59 -13.93 -10.82 1.69
CA LYS A 59 -15.20 -11.20 2.34
C LYS A 59 -15.20 -10.85 3.83
N HIS A 60 -14.09 -11.09 4.50
CA HIS A 60 -13.95 -10.84 5.94
C HIS A 60 -13.25 -9.52 6.24
N ARG A 61 -12.89 -8.74 5.20
CA ARG A 61 -12.17 -7.47 5.29
C ARG A 61 -10.91 -7.56 6.15
N ASN A 62 -10.13 -8.62 5.94
CA ASN A 62 -8.87 -8.82 6.63
C ASN A 62 -7.80 -9.37 5.68
N TRP A 63 -6.57 -9.40 6.15
CA TRP A 63 -5.43 -10.01 5.45
C TRP A 63 -4.58 -10.82 6.41
N PHE A 64 -3.76 -11.71 5.87
CA PHE A 64 -2.82 -12.53 6.62
C PHE A 64 -1.59 -12.85 5.76
N PHE A 65 -0.53 -13.32 6.40
CA PHE A 65 0.61 -13.86 5.69
C PHE A 65 0.36 -15.32 5.30
N SER A 66 0.74 -15.71 4.08
CA SER A 66 0.48 -17.04 3.52
C SER A 66 1.09 -18.18 4.33
N ASP A 67 2.19 -17.93 5.02
CA ASP A 67 2.88 -18.86 5.93
C ASP A 67 2.36 -18.80 7.38
N SER A 68 1.40 -17.92 7.69
CA SER A 68 0.83 -17.73 9.03
C SER A 68 -0.67 -17.38 8.96
N PRO A 69 -1.52 -18.26 8.39
CA PRO A 69 -2.93 -17.96 8.11
C PRO A 69 -3.79 -17.75 9.36
N HIS A 70 -3.34 -18.22 10.53
CA HIS A 70 -4.06 -18.05 11.80
C HIS A 70 -3.90 -16.65 12.41
N ARG A 71 -2.91 -15.87 11.94
CA ARG A 71 -2.69 -14.49 12.38
C ARG A 71 -3.22 -13.53 11.32
N THR A 72 -4.39 -12.97 11.59
CA THR A 72 -5.12 -12.08 10.68
C THR A 72 -5.06 -10.64 11.17
N TYR A 73 -5.10 -9.70 10.23
CA TYR A 73 -5.10 -8.27 10.45
C TYR A 73 -6.29 -7.65 9.73
N ASP A 74 -7.09 -6.85 10.42
CA ASP A 74 -8.27 -6.21 9.84
C ASP A 74 -7.88 -5.05 8.90
N PHE A 75 -8.71 -4.81 7.88
CA PHE A 75 -8.57 -3.63 7.04
C PHE A 75 -8.87 -2.36 7.85
N VAL A 76 -8.07 -1.32 7.61
CA VAL A 76 -8.28 0.00 8.22
C VAL A 76 -9.63 0.56 7.73
N LYS A 77 -10.43 1.10 8.66
CA LYS A 77 -11.70 1.76 8.34
C LYS A 77 -11.46 3.20 7.86
N GLU A 78 -12.24 3.66 6.88
CA GLU A 78 -12.08 4.99 6.27
C GLU A 78 -12.11 6.15 7.29
N ALA A 79 -12.94 6.05 8.33
CA ALA A 79 -13.01 7.04 9.41
C ALA A 79 -11.68 7.23 10.16
N ILE A 80 -10.87 6.18 10.31
CA ILE A 80 -9.58 6.24 11.00
C ILE A 80 -8.53 6.95 10.12
N ILE A 81 -8.69 6.86 8.80
CA ILE A 81 -7.74 7.42 7.83
C ILE A 81 -7.76 8.95 7.88
N GLN A 82 -8.95 9.55 8.03
CA GLN A 82 -9.10 11.00 8.13
C GLN A 82 -8.51 11.56 9.43
N GLU A 83 -8.55 10.79 10.52
CA GLU A 83 -7.91 11.15 11.80
C GLU A 83 -6.39 11.01 11.77
N VAL A 84 -5.85 10.00 11.06
CA VAL A 84 -4.39 9.82 10.94
C VAL A 84 -3.78 10.86 10.01
N GLN A 85 -4.45 11.22 8.92
CA GLN A 85 -3.97 12.25 7.97
C GLN A 85 -4.01 13.68 8.52
N SER A 86 -4.83 13.94 9.55
CA SER A 86 -4.92 15.24 10.22
C SER A 86 -3.90 15.44 11.35
N ARG A 87 -3.13 14.40 11.71
CA ARG A 87 -2.01 14.50 12.66
C ARG A 87 -0.69 14.74 11.92
N PRO A 88 -0.02 15.89 12.11
CA PRO A 88 1.15 16.27 11.31
C PRO A 88 2.45 15.51 11.67
N ASN A 89 2.43 14.50 12.55
CA ASN A 89 3.64 13.94 13.18
C ASN A 89 3.72 12.39 13.22
N LEU A 90 3.11 11.67 12.28
CA LEU A 90 3.37 10.23 12.16
C LEU A 90 4.08 9.94 10.83
N GLU A 91 5.35 9.54 10.91
CA GLU A 91 6.15 8.99 9.80
C GLU A 91 5.63 7.61 9.33
N GLU A 92 4.35 7.30 9.51
CA GLU A 92 3.71 6.08 9.04
C GLU A 92 2.87 6.39 7.80
N ASN A 93 3.42 6.09 6.64
CA ASN A 93 2.68 6.13 5.38
C ASN A 93 1.66 4.97 5.38
N THR A 94 0.40 5.28 5.68
CA THR A 94 -0.70 4.30 5.62
C THR A 94 -0.96 3.90 4.16
N CYS A 95 -0.62 2.64 3.84
CA CYS A 95 -0.89 2.05 2.52
C CYS A 95 -2.33 1.55 2.50
N LEU A 96 -3.17 2.16 1.66
CA LEU A 96 -4.60 1.90 1.58
C LEU A 96 -4.94 1.29 0.23
N LEU A 97 -5.73 0.21 0.25
CA LEU A 97 -6.35 -0.34 -0.95
C LEU A 97 -7.60 0.48 -1.25
N ARG A 98 -7.76 0.95 -2.49
CA ARG A 98 -8.99 1.65 -2.94
C ARG A 98 -10.05 0.62 -3.32
N ASP A 99 -11.29 0.85 -2.87
CA ASP A 99 -12.47 0.10 -3.31
C ASP A 99 -13.23 0.79 -4.47
N ASP A 100 -12.87 2.03 -4.84
CA ASP A 100 -13.66 2.86 -5.78
C ASP A 100 -12.87 3.30 -7.04
N GLU A 101 -13.52 3.16 -8.21
CA GLU A 101 -13.19 3.75 -9.52
C GLU A 101 -13.66 5.21 -9.62
#